data_AF-Q0S143-F1
#
_entry.id   AF-Q0S143-F1
#
_cell.length_a   1.000
_cell.length_b   1.000
_cell.length_c   1.000
_cell.angle_alpha   90.00
_cell.angle_beta   90.00
_cell.angle_gamma   90.00
#
_symmetry.space_group_name_H-M   'P 1'
#
loop_
_entity.id
_entity.type
_entity.pdbx_description
1 polymer ?
#
loop_
_entity_poly.entity_id
_entity_poly.type
_entity_poly.pdbx_seq_one_letter_code
_entity_poly.pdbx_strand_id
1 'polypeptide(L)'
;MIACLDTTLRRIGGAPTYLLTDNPRTVTMDRIAGVPVRHPDIVSAGRHYGCVVHTCEPFDPESKGGAEHTVKIAKADLVPTEANLLEEYPSFAELVDACERWCEKVNARPHRAVGAAPAERLATELGRLHVLPEDPHLLALGEERLVGFDQTVSWGNVRYSTPDGHQGTKVWCRVTGDELVIVARTGSGVAEIARHRLSTPGNPRIVAAHYPHHPDDGSVLRLPKPRPRTAAEIDFLALGEGAHRWLTEAAAGGVVRIRHKMARAVEFTHVPGRRTGRSGIGRGRGGGPVRRP
;
A
#
# COMPACT_ATOMS: atom_id res chain seq x y z
N MET A 1 -8.66 -8.45 -13.75
CA MET A 1 -9.70 -8.32 -14.80
C MET A 1 -10.68 -7.19 -14.50
N ILE A 2 -11.46 -7.22 -13.40
CA ILE A 2 -12.46 -6.16 -13.11
C ILE A 2 -11.82 -4.78 -12.98
N ALA A 3 -10.62 -4.67 -12.37
CA ALA A 3 -9.86 -3.43 -12.35
C ALA A 3 -9.54 -2.89 -13.76
N CYS A 4 -9.13 -3.77 -14.69
CA CYS A 4 -8.86 -3.39 -16.08
C CYS A 4 -10.13 -2.93 -16.79
N LEU A 5 -11.28 -3.57 -16.50
CA LEU A 5 -12.57 -3.15 -17.02
C LEU A 5 -12.93 -1.74 -16.53
N ASP A 6 -12.84 -1.48 -15.22
CA ASP A 6 -13.07 -0.16 -14.63
C ASP A 6 -12.20 0.91 -15.30
N THR A 7 -10.89 0.69 -15.40
CA THR A 7 -9.96 1.61 -16.06
C THR A 7 -10.34 1.86 -17.52
N THR A 8 -10.75 0.81 -18.25
CA THR A 8 -11.14 0.94 -19.67
C THR A 8 -12.42 1.77 -19.81
N LEU A 9 -13.44 1.50 -19.01
CA LEU A 9 -14.70 2.23 -19.05
C LEU A 9 -14.50 3.70 -18.69
N ARG A 10 -13.72 4.00 -17.64
CA ARG A 10 -13.38 5.37 -17.26
C ARG A 10 -12.61 6.11 -18.34
N ARG A 11 -11.71 5.42 -19.04
CA ARG A 11 -10.96 6.00 -20.16
C ARG A 11 -11.84 6.28 -21.38
N ILE A 12 -12.84 5.43 -21.64
CA ILE A 12 -13.86 5.66 -22.67
C ILE A 12 -14.76 6.84 -22.26
N GLY A 13 -15.00 7.02 -20.96
CA GLY A 13 -15.87 8.07 -20.41
C GLY A 13 -17.33 7.62 -20.22
N GLY A 14 -17.62 6.33 -20.36
CA GLY A 14 -18.97 5.78 -20.24
C GLY A 14 -19.00 4.26 -20.36
N ALA A 15 -20.13 3.66 -19.99
CA ALA A 15 -20.36 2.23 -20.07
C ALA A 15 -21.25 1.86 -21.27
N PRO A 16 -20.83 0.94 -22.16
CA PRO A 16 -21.72 0.40 -23.18
C PRO A 16 -22.72 -0.59 -22.56
N THR A 17 -23.86 -0.80 -23.22
CA THR A 17 -24.85 -1.81 -22.77
C THR A 17 -24.27 -3.23 -22.76
N TYR A 18 -23.37 -3.54 -23.69
CA TYR A 18 -22.81 -4.88 -23.86
C TYR A 18 -21.28 -4.83 -23.80
N LEU A 19 -20.71 -5.73 -23.00
CA LEU A 19 -19.28 -5.99 -22.96
C LEU A 19 -19.05 -7.40 -23.50
N LEU A 20 -18.31 -7.50 -24.59
CA LEU A 20 -17.93 -8.78 -25.16
C LEU A 20 -16.53 -9.16 -24.67
N THR A 21 -16.40 -10.34 -24.07
CA THR A 21 -15.12 -10.90 -23.66
C THR A 21 -14.89 -12.22 -24.39
N ASP A 22 -13.63 -12.65 -24.42
CA ASP A 22 -13.33 -14.07 -24.67
C ASP A 22 -13.99 -14.94 -23.57
N ASN A 23 -13.83 -16.26 -23.62
CA ASN A 23 -14.42 -17.20 -22.66
C ASN A 23 -13.42 -17.74 -21.62
N PRO A 24 -12.70 -16.91 -20.83
CA PRO A 24 -11.83 -17.41 -19.77
C PRO A 24 -12.65 -17.84 -18.55
N ARG A 25 -12.08 -18.72 -17.73
CA ARG A 25 -12.72 -19.20 -16.49
C ARG A 25 -13.05 -18.10 -15.49
N THR A 26 -12.39 -16.95 -15.60
CA THR A 26 -12.65 -15.76 -14.78
C THR A 26 -13.95 -15.05 -15.15
N VAL A 27 -14.50 -15.31 -16.33
CA VAL A 27 -15.79 -14.77 -16.80
C VAL A 27 -16.88 -15.83 -16.79
N THR A 28 -16.56 -17.06 -17.21
CA THR A 28 -17.49 -18.19 -17.25
C THR A 28 -16.99 -19.30 -16.34
N MET A 29 -17.73 -19.63 -15.30
CA MET A 29 -17.32 -20.66 -14.33
C MET A 29 -17.75 -22.07 -14.75
N ASP A 30 -18.84 -22.19 -15.49
CA ASP A 30 -19.42 -23.48 -15.88
C ASP A 30 -20.25 -23.37 -17.16
N ARG A 31 -20.71 -24.51 -17.70
CA ARG A 31 -21.61 -24.57 -18.84
C ARG A 31 -22.67 -25.65 -18.63
N ILE A 32 -23.94 -25.24 -18.61
CA ILE A 32 -25.07 -26.14 -18.43
C ILE A 32 -25.87 -26.16 -19.74
N ALA A 33 -26.00 -27.33 -20.36
CA ALA A 33 -26.73 -27.52 -21.63
C ALA A 33 -26.30 -26.54 -22.75
N GLY A 34 -25.01 -26.23 -22.82
CA GLY A 34 -24.49 -25.29 -23.83
C GLY A 34 -24.62 -23.81 -23.45
N VAL A 35 -25.23 -23.46 -22.31
CA VAL A 35 -25.35 -22.07 -21.83
C VAL A 35 -24.19 -21.73 -20.89
N PRO A 36 -23.41 -20.66 -21.14
CA PRO A 36 -22.33 -20.25 -20.26
C PRO A 36 -22.87 -19.65 -18.96
N VAL A 37 -22.45 -20.23 -17.82
CA VAL A 37 -22.75 -19.74 -16.47
C VAL A 37 -21.68 -18.71 -16.11
N ARG A 38 -22.09 -17.44 -16.00
CA ARG A 38 -21.17 -16.34 -15.71
C ARG A 38 -20.71 -16.41 -14.25
N HIS A 39 -19.46 -16.02 -14.02
CA HIS A 39 -18.92 -15.84 -12.68
C HIS A 39 -19.70 -14.75 -11.93
N PRO A 40 -20.14 -14.97 -10.68
CA PRO A 40 -20.92 -14.00 -9.92
C PRO A 40 -20.29 -12.61 -9.83
N ASP A 41 -18.97 -12.56 -9.62
CA ASP A 41 -18.20 -11.31 -9.58
C ASP A 41 -18.32 -10.47 -10.87
N ILE A 42 -18.37 -11.13 -12.02
CA ILE A 42 -18.52 -10.45 -13.31
C ILE A 42 -19.95 -9.96 -13.50
N VAL A 43 -20.94 -10.73 -13.06
CA VAL A 43 -22.35 -10.29 -13.06
C VAL A 43 -22.53 -9.09 -12.13
N SER A 44 -21.90 -9.12 -10.96
CA SER A 44 -21.91 -8.00 -9.99
C SER A 44 -21.26 -6.74 -10.58
N ALA A 45 -20.08 -6.87 -11.20
CA ALA A 45 -19.42 -5.76 -11.87
C ALA A 45 -20.27 -5.21 -13.03
N GLY A 46 -20.85 -6.08 -13.87
CA GLY A 46 -21.75 -5.67 -14.95
C GLY A 46 -22.92 -4.83 -14.44
N ARG A 47 -23.61 -5.30 -13.38
CA ARG A 47 -24.70 -4.55 -12.73
C ARG A 47 -24.25 -3.19 -12.20
N HIS A 48 -23.08 -3.13 -11.58
CA HIS A 48 -22.52 -1.89 -11.05
C HIS A 48 -22.32 -0.84 -12.14
N TYR A 49 -21.75 -1.22 -13.29
CA TYR A 49 -21.48 -0.30 -14.40
C TYR A 49 -22.64 -0.13 -15.39
N GLY A 50 -23.76 -0.86 -15.23
CA GLY A 50 -24.87 -0.84 -16.18
C GLY A 50 -24.62 -1.63 -17.46
N CYS A 51 -23.70 -2.60 -17.43
CA CYS A 51 -23.32 -3.43 -18.57
C CYS A 51 -23.80 -4.88 -18.43
N VAL A 52 -24.09 -5.52 -19.57
CA VAL A 52 -24.27 -6.97 -19.66
C VAL A 52 -23.02 -7.59 -20.27
N VAL A 53 -22.41 -8.54 -19.56
CA VAL A 53 -21.21 -9.25 -20.03
C VAL A 53 -21.59 -10.49 -20.83
N HIS A 54 -21.18 -10.48 -22.10
CA HIS A 54 -21.30 -11.58 -23.05
C HIS A 54 -19.94 -12.21 -23.31
N THR A 55 -19.95 -13.50 -23.59
CA THR A 55 -18.79 -14.23 -24.06
C THR A 55 -18.97 -14.59 -25.51
N CYS A 56 -17.91 -14.49 -26.32
CA CYS A 56 -17.95 -14.95 -27.71
C CYS A 56 -18.38 -16.43 -27.76
N GLU A 57 -19.17 -16.79 -28.78
CA GLU A 57 -19.42 -18.20 -29.06
C GLU A 57 -18.16 -18.86 -29.63
N PRO A 58 -17.92 -20.16 -29.35
CA PRO A 58 -16.83 -20.90 -29.98
C PRO A 58 -16.96 -20.84 -31.51
N PHE A 59 -15.87 -20.51 -32.20
CA PHE A 59 -15.78 -20.42 -33.66
C PHE A 59 -16.56 -19.26 -34.32
N ASP A 60 -16.68 -18.11 -33.66
CA ASP A 60 -17.09 -16.84 -34.28
C ASP A 60 -15.87 -15.94 -34.59
N PRO A 61 -15.23 -16.10 -35.76
CA PRO A 61 -14.06 -15.31 -36.14
C PRO A 61 -14.36 -13.84 -36.41
N GLU A 62 -15.60 -13.48 -36.77
CA GLU A 62 -15.98 -12.09 -37.08
C GLU A 62 -15.93 -11.22 -35.83
N SER A 63 -16.45 -11.73 -34.71
CA SER A 63 -16.41 -11.05 -33.41
C SER A 63 -15.00 -10.93 -32.81
N LYS A 64 -14.06 -11.78 -33.26
CA LYS A 64 -12.73 -11.91 -32.64
C LYS A 64 -11.61 -11.20 -33.42
N GLY A 65 -11.68 -11.18 -34.76
CA GLY A 65 -10.59 -10.75 -35.62
C GLY A 65 -10.16 -9.28 -35.45
N GLY A 66 -11.10 -8.37 -35.18
CA GLY A 66 -10.80 -6.95 -34.98
C GLY A 66 -9.97 -6.68 -33.72
N ALA A 67 -10.36 -7.29 -32.60
CA ALA A 67 -9.65 -7.13 -31.33
C ALA A 67 -8.25 -7.77 -31.37
N GLU A 68 -8.12 -8.96 -31.97
CA GLU A 68 -6.83 -9.65 -32.11
C GLU A 68 -5.83 -8.84 -32.94
N HIS A 69 -6.29 -8.20 -34.03
CA HIS A 69 -5.42 -7.35 -34.86
C HIS A 69 -4.95 -6.11 -34.11
N THR A 70 -5.82 -5.43 -33.36
CA THR A 70 -5.43 -4.26 -32.55
C THR A 70 -4.41 -4.64 -31.47
N VAL A 71 -4.58 -5.79 -30.80
CA VAL A 71 -3.61 -6.28 -29.80
C VAL A 71 -2.26 -6.58 -30.45
N LYS A 72 -2.24 -7.13 -31.68
CA LYS A 72 -1.01 -7.38 -32.41
C LYS A 72 -0.24 -6.09 -32.70
N ILE A 73 -0.93 -5.03 -33.14
CA ILE A 73 -0.30 -3.72 -33.38
C ILE A 73 0.21 -3.13 -32.07
N ALA A 74 -0.60 -3.14 -31.01
CA ALA A 74 -0.20 -2.62 -29.71
C ALA A 74 1.09 -3.29 -29.22
N LYS A 75 1.19 -4.62 -29.33
CA LYS A 75 2.40 -5.35 -28.95
C LYS A 75 3.61 -4.97 -29.81
N ALA A 76 3.44 -4.86 -31.13
CA ALA A 76 4.53 -4.49 -32.03
C ALA A 76 5.10 -3.09 -31.73
N ASP A 77 4.24 -2.16 -31.32
CA ASP A 77 4.60 -0.76 -31.09
C ASP A 77 5.00 -0.42 -29.65
N LEU A 78 4.58 -1.23 -28.66
CA LEU A 78 4.78 -0.95 -27.23
C LEU A 78 5.69 -1.94 -26.52
N VAL A 79 5.90 -3.15 -27.04
CA VAL A 79 6.73 -4.15 -26.34
C VAL A 79 8.14 -4.08 -26.91
N PRO A 80 9.17 -3.74 -26.11
CA PRO A 80 10.54 -3.79 -26.56
C PRO A 80 10.94 -5.19 -27.02
N THR A 81 11.44 -5.27 -28.25
CA THR A 81 11.96 -6.50 -28.85
C THR A 81 13.22 -6.17 -29.63
N GLU A 82 14.08 -7.16 -29.86
CA GLU A 82 15.26 -7.00 -30.71
C GLU A 82 14.89 -6.54 -32.14
N ALA A 83 13.66 -6.80 -32.59
CA ALA A 83 13.20 -6.48 -33.93
C ALA A 83 12.71 -5.03 -34.10
N ASN A 84 12.13 -4.42 -33.07
CA ASN A 84 11.60 -3.05 -33.15
C ASN A 84 12.53 -2.00 -32.52
N LEU A 85 13.61 -2.43 -31.86
CA LEU A 85 14.67 -1.58 -31.30
C LEU A 85 14.13 -0.50 -30.35
N LEU A 86 12.98 -0.75 -29.70
CA LEU A 86 12.48 0.14 -28.66
C LEU A 86 13.36 0.04 -27.41
N GLU A 87 13.56 1.16 -26.74
CA GLU A 87 14.22 1.21 -25.45
C GLU A 87 13.38 0.50 -24.38
N GLU A 88 14.05 -0.11 -23.40
CA GLU A 88 13.37 -0.67 -22.23
C GLU A 88 12.77 0.44 -21.38
N TYR A 89 11.60 0.17 -20.78
CA TYR A 89 10.98 1.11 -19.86
C TYR A 89 11.67 1.06 -18.48
N PRO A 90 12.16 2.19 -17.96
CA PRO A 90 12.76 2.29 -16.62
C PRO A 90 11.80 1.93 -15.48
N SER A 91 10.49 2.09 -15.70
CA SER A 91 9.46 1.80 -14.70
C SER A 91 8.13 1.39 -15.34
N PHE A 92 7.26 0.77 -14.54
CA PHE A 92 5.90 0.45 -14.98
C PHE A 92 5.08 1.72 -15.29
N ALA A 93 5.33 2.82 -14.58
CA ALA A 93 4.67 4.10 -14.85
C ALA A 93 5.00 4.63 -16.26
N GLU A 94 6.26 4.54 -16.68
CA GLU A 94 6.64 4.95 -18.04
C GLU A 94 6.02 4.07 -19.13
N LEU A 95 5.85 2.77 -18.86
CA LEU A 95 5.10 1.88 -19.76
C LEU A 95 3.62 2.30 -19.85
N VAL A 96 3.00 2.67 -18.72
CA VAL A 96 1.62 3.18 -18.70
C VAL A 96 1.50 4.45 -19.53
N ASP A 97 2.40 5.43 -19.33
CA ASP A 97 2.42 6.67 -20.10
C ASP A 97 2.63 6.42 -21.60
N ALA A 98 3.48 5.45 -21.96
CA ALA A 98 3.69 5.06 -23.35
C ALA A 98 2.43 4.43 -23.96
N CYS A 99 1.73 3.57 -23.22
CA CYS A 99 0.44 3.02 -23.63
C CYS A 99 -0.58 4.14 -23.81
N GLU A 100 -0.57 5.15 -22.94
CA GLU A 100 -1.48 6.29 -23.04
C GLU A 100 -1.28 7.09 -24.32
N ARG A 101 -0.04 7.51 -24.59
CA ARG A 101 0.32 8.23 -25.82
C ARG A 101 0.05 7.40 -27.07
N TRP A 102 0.29 6.10 -27.01
CA TRP A 102 0.01 5.21 -28.14
C TRP A 102 -1.49 5.13 -28.45
N CYS A 103 -2.33 4.98 -27.42
CA CYS A 103 -3.78 4.99 -27.58
C CYS A 103 -4.27 6.31 -28.20
N GLU A 104 -3.78 7.46 -27.74
CA GLU A 104 -4.10 8.77 -28.34
C GLU A 104 -3.72 8.82 -29.83
N LYS A 105 -2.49 8.41 -30.15
CA LYS A 105 -1.97 8.38 -31.53
C LYS A 105 -2.83 7.51 -32.45
N VAL A 106 -3.23 6.32 -32.01
CA VAL A 106 -4.02 5.38 -32.83
C VAL A 106 -5.47 5.82 -32.96
N ASN A 107 -6.04 6.42 -31.91
CA ASN A 107 -7.44 6.87 -31.90
C ASN A 107 -7.65 8.22 -32.60
N ALA A 108 -6.59 8.99 -32.85
CA ALA A 108 -6.65 10.26 -33.60
C ALA A 108 -6.54 10.09 -35.13
N ARG A 109 -6.22 8.89 -35.63
CA ARG A 109 -6.04 8.64 -37.07
C ARG A 109 -7.32 8.09 -37.69
N PRO A 110 -7.73 8.54 -38.89
CA PRO A 110 -8.84 7.91 -39.61
C PRO A 110 -8.57 6.44 -39.93
N HIS A 111 -9.52 5.56 -39.60
CA HIS A 111 -9.41 4.13 -39.93
C HIS A 111 -10.08 3.81 -41.26
N ARG A 112 -9.44 2.98 -42.10
CA ARG A 112 -9.91 2.65 -43.46
C ARG A 112 -11.35 2.10 -43.50
N ALA A 113 -11.77 1.36 -42.48
CA ALA A 113 -13.11 0.76 -42.43
C ALA A 113 -14.23 1.78 -42.15
N VAL A 114 -13.94 2.82 -41.34
CA VAL A 114 -14.95 3.78 -40.86
C VAL A 114 -14.81 5.15 -41.52
N GLY A 115 -13.65 5.47 -42.08
CA GLY A 115 -13.35 6.73 -42.74
C GLY A 115 -13.16 7.93 -41.80
N ALA A 116 -13.27 7.73 -40.49
CA ALA A 116 -13.14 8.76 -39.45
C ALA A 116 -12.21 8.28 -38.33
N ALA A 117 -11.74 9.22 -37.50
CA ALA A 117 -10.92 8.89 -36.35
C ALA A 117 -11.80 8.31 -35.21
N PRO A 118 -11.39 7.24 -34.51
CA PRO A 118 -12.13 6.69 -33.38
C PRO A 118 -12.48 7.72 -32.31
N ALA A 119 -11.58 8.69 -32.04
CA ALA A 119 -11.83 9.75 -31.07
C ALA A 119 -13.02 10.66 -31.47
N GLU A 120 -13.16 10.99 -32.76
CA GLU A 120 -14.27 11.82 -33.26
C GLU A 120 -15.61 11.07 -33.18
N ARG A 121 -15.57 9.78 -33.51
CA ARG A 121 -16.73 8.89 -33.39
C ARG A 121 -17.16 8.72 -31.94
N LEU A 122 -16.22 8.45 -31.05
CA LEU A 122 -16.47 8.31 -29.63
C LEU A 122 -17.10 9.59 -29.06
N ALA A 123 -16.61 10.77 -29.43
CA ALA A 123 -17.20 12.03 -28.97
C ALA A 123 -18.71 12.15 -29.29
N THR A 124 -19.14 11.60 -30.44
CA THR A 124 -20.57 11.55 -30.82
C THR A 124 -21.32 10.45 -30.07
N GLU A 125 -20.66 9.32 -29.81
CA GLU A 125 -21.26 8.12 -29.22
C GLU A 125 -21.36 8.19 -27.68
N LEU A 126 -20.56 9.04 -27.02
CA LEU A 126 -20.55 9.26 -25.57
C LEU A 126 -21.96 9.54 -25.02
N GLY A 127 -22.77 10.34 -25.73
CA GLY A 127 -24.14 10.65 -25.31
C GLY A 127 -25.10 9.44 -25.32
N ARG A 128 -24.66 8.28 -25.82
CA ARG A 128 -25.42 7.01 -25.82
C ARG A 128 -24.92 6.01 -24.79
N LEU A 129 -23.80 6.30 -24.12
CA LEU A 129 -23.24 5.43 -23.10
C LEU A 129 -23.91 5.67 -21.74
N HIS A 130 -23.93 4.65 -20.91
CA HIS A 130 -24.38 4.75 -19.53
C HIS A 130 -23.38 5.58 -18.72
N VAL A 131 -23.89 6.42 -17.82
CA VAL A 131 -23.08 7.17 -16.87
C VAL A 131 -22.43 6.20 -15.90
N LEU A 132 -21.13 6.35 -15.68
CA LEU A 132 -20.40 5.51 -14.74
C LEU A 132 -20.68 5.94 -13.30
N PRO A 133 -20.81 5.00 -12.35
CA PRO A 133 -20.74 5.31 -10.94
C PRO A 133 -19.43 6.01 -10.60
N GLU A 134 -19.48 6.96 -9.67
CA GLU A 134 -18.31 7.69 -9.20
C GLU A 134 -17.27 6.71 -8.63
N ASP A 135 -17.70 5.90 -7.65
CA ASP A 135 -16.87 4.87 -7.05
C ASP A 135 -16.77 3.61 -7.94
N PRO A 136 -15.58 3.00 -8.04
CA PRO A 136 -15.40 1.74 -8.76
C PRO A 136 -16.05 0.58 -8.01
N HIS A 137 -16.33 -0.51 -8.72
CA HIS A 137 -16.79 -1.75 -8.09
C HIS A 137 -15.73 -2.25 -7.09
N LEU A 138 -16.14 -2.81 -5.95
CA LEU A 138 -15.22 -3.21 -4.88
C LEU A 138 -14.11 -4.16 -5.35
N LEU A 139 -14.43 -5.08 -6.27
CA LEU A 139 -13.43 -6.01 -6.84
C LEU A 139 -12.40 -5.33 -7.77
N ALA A 140 -12.65 -4.11 -8.23
CA ALA A 140 -11.65 -3.30 -8.90
C ALA A 140 -10.64 -2.72 -7.91
N LEU A 141 -11.04 -2.50 -6.65
CA LEU A 141 -10.21 -1.88 -5.61
C LEU A 141 -9.11 -2.81 -5.09
N GLY A 142 -9.35 -4.11 -5.10
CA GLY A 142 -8.39 -5.12 -4.68
C GLY A 142 -8.93 -6.03 -3.58
N GLU A 143 -8.02 -6.66 -2.87
CA GLU A 143 -8.34 -7.56 -1.77
C GLU A 143 -8.47 -6.78 -0.47
N GLU A 144 -9.49 -7.10 0.32
CA GLU A 144 -9.75 -6.44 1.59
C GLU A 144 -8.69 -6.79 2.65
N ARG A 145 -8.24 -5.78 3.39
CA ARG A 145 -7.29 -5.87 4.50
C ARG A 145 -7.74 -4.99 5.66
N LEU A 146 -7.47 -5.46 6.89
CA LEU A 146 -7.70 -4.68 8.10
C LEU A 146 -6.45 -3.85 8.40
N VAL A 147 -6.63 -2.56 8.66
CA VAL A 147 -5.56 -1.68 9.14
C VAL A 147 -5.36 -1.92 10.64
N GLY A 148 -4.13 -2.26 11.02
CA GLY A 148 -3.75 -2.42 12.42
C GLY A 148 -3.76 -1.10 13.20
N PHE A 149 -3.79 -1.20 14.53
CA PHE A 149 -3.66 -0.03 15.41
C PHE A 149 -2.31 0.69 15.27
N ASP A 150 -1.29 0.01 14.72
CA ASP A 150 0.00 0.58 14.38
C ASP A 150 0.01 1.29 13.01
N GLN A 151 -1.17 1.54 12.41
CA GLN A 151 -1.32 2.18 11.08
C GLN A 151 -0.61 1.40 9.98
N THR A 152 -0.69 0.06 10.01
CA THR A 152 -0.14 -0.79 8.96
C THR A 152 -1.13 -1.81 8.43
N VAL A 153 -0.93 -2.21 7.17
CA VAL A 153 -1.56 -3.39 6.58
C VAL A 153 -0.51 -4.43 6.26
N SER A 154 -0.88 -5.71 6.34
CA SER A 154 -0.03 -6.83 5.94
C SER A 154 -0.36 -7.26 4.51
N TRP A 155 0.66 -7.32 3.65
CA TRP A 155 0.56 -7.82 2.28
C TRP A 155 1.78 -8.67 1.95
N GLY A 156 1.58 -9.93 1.57
CA GLY A 156 2.69 -10.85 1.27
C GLY A 156 3.69 -11.01 2.42
N ASN A 157 3.22 -11.01 3.67
CA ASN A 157 4.04 -11.04 4.90
C ASN A 157 4.96 -9.81 5.09
N VAL A 158 4.64 -8.69 4.44
CA VAL A 158 5.32 -7.40 4.62
C VAL A 158 4.32 -6.39 5.18
N ARG A 159 4.78 -5.55 6.11
CA ARG A 159 3.98 -4.43 6.64
C ARG A 159 4.19 -3.18 5.79
N TYR A 160 3.08 -2.53 5.45
CA TYR A 160 3.03 -1.26 4.74
C TYR A 160 2.26 -0.25 5.57
N SER A 161 2.81 0.93 5.80
CA SER A 161 2.11 1.94 6.61
C SER A 161 0.97 2.61 5.83
N THR A 162 -0.06 3.04 6.54
CA THR A 162 -1.19 3.84 6.03
C THR A 162 -1.23 5.18 6.76
N PRO A 163 -1.76 6.26 6.16
CA PRO A 163 -2.04 7.49 6.89
C PRO A 163 -2.94 7.27 8.12
N ASP A 164 -2.92 8.23 9.02
CA ASP A 164 -3.75 8.26 10.22
C ASP A 164 -5.26 8.32 9.88
N GLY A 165 -6.10 7.86 10.80
CA GLY A 165 -7.57 7.87 10.64
C GLY A 165 -8.18 6.60 10.05
N HIS A 166 -7.37 5.60 9.70
CA HIS A 166 -7.85 4.34 9.12
C HIS A 166 -7.69 3.11 10.04
N GLN A 167 -7.18 3.28 11.27
CA GLN A 167 -6.94 2.18 12.21
C GLN A 167 -8.23 1.44 12.53
N GLY A 168 -8.18 0.10 12.49
CA GLY A 168 -9.34 -0.77 12.73
C GLY A 168 -10.38 -0.76 11.60
N THR A 169 -10.13 -0.03 10.50
CA THR A 169 -11.01 -0.03 9.33
C THR A 169 -10.51 -1.00 8.25
N LYS A 170 -11.43 -1.38 7.36
CA LYS A 170 -11.14 -2.20 6.19
C LYS A 170 -10.73 -1.31 5.02
N VAL A 171 -9.64 -1.68 4.36
CA VAL A 171 -9.10 -1.05 3.16
C VAL A 171 -8.92 -2.10 2.07
N TRP A 172 -8.76 -1.66 0.82
CA TRP A 172 -8.51 -2.54 -0.32
C TRP A 172 -7.08 -2.39 -0.81
N CYS A 173 -6.42 -3.51 -1.01
CA CYS A 173 -5.04 -3.58 -1.43
C CYS A 173 -4.93 -4.30 -2.77
N ARG A 174 -4.20 -3.71 -3.72
CA ARG A 174 -3.90 -4.34 -5.01
C ARG A 174 -2.47 -4.02 -5.45
N VAL A 175 -1.90 -4.91 -6.24
CA VAL A 175 -0.61 -4.66 -6.89
C VAL A 175 -0.83 -3.96 -8.23
N THR A 176 -0.04 -2.93 -8.50
CA THR A 176 0.03 -2.23 -9.79
C THR A 176 1.50 -2.07 -10.15
N GLY A 177 1.98 -2.77 -11.17
CA GLY A 177 3.41 -2.85 -11.46
C GLY A 177 4.19 -3.50 -10.31
N ASP A 178 5.20 -2.80 -9.80
CA ASP A 178 5.99 -3.18 -8.63
C ASP A 178 5.54 -2.48 -7.34
N GLU A 179 4.34 -1.90 -7.33
CA GLU A 179 3.80 -1.15 -6.20
C GLU A 179 2.53 -1.79 -5.62
N LEU A 180 2.39 -1.69 -4.30
CA LEU A 180 1.16 -1.91 -3.56
C LEU A 180 0.38 -0.60 -3.47
N VAL A 181 -0.84 -0.62 -3.98
CA VAL A 181 -1.81 0.46 -3.88
C VAL A 181 -2.81 0.13 -2.77
N ILE A 182 -2.99 1.05 -1.83
CA ILE A 182 -3.92 0.93 -0.71
C ILE A 182 -5.01 1.99 -0.88
N VAL A 183 -6.25 1.52 -0.97
CA VAL A 183 -7.44 2.33 -1.19
C VAL A 183 -8.36 2.22 0.01
N ALA A 184 -8.91 3.34 0.48
CA ALA A 184 -9.85 3.37 1.59
C ALA A 184 -11.06 4.22 1.26
N ARG A 185 -12.14 4.01 2.01
CA ARG A 185 -13.27 4.93 2.02
C ARG A 185 -12.93 6.12 2.92
N THR A 186 -13.09 7.31 2.38
CA THR A 186 -12.89 8.60 3.03
C THR A 186 -14.23 9.33 3.15
N GLY A 187 -14.21 10.56 3.70
CA GLY A 187 -15.42 11.41 3.75
C GLY A 187 -15.94 11.83 2.37
N SER A 188 -15.14 11.70 1.31
CA SER A 188 -15.46 12.12 -0.06
C SER A 188 -15.60 10.96 -1.05
N GLY A 189 -15.80 9.73 -0.56
CA GLY A 189 -15.88 8.53 -1.41
C GLY A 189 -14.65 7.64 -1.26
N VAL A 190 -14.37 6.82 -2.27
CA VAL A 190 -13.24 5.89 -2.26
C VAL A 190 -12.00 6.54 -2.87
N ALA A 191 -10.87 6.54 -2.15
CA ALA A 191 -9.63 7.17 -2.60
C ALA A 191 -8.38 6.32 -2.28
N GLU A 192 -7.38 6.43 -3.14
CA GLU A 192 -6.03 5.94 -2.86
C GLU A 192 -5.44 6.73 -1.69
N ILE A 193 -5.12 6.02 -0.60
CA ILE A 193 -4.56 6.63 0.63
C ILE A 193 -3.07 6.41 0.77
N ALA A 194 -2.52 5.37 0.11
CA ALA A 194 -1.09 5.10 0.12
C ALA A 194 -0.68 4.25 -1.07
N ARG A 195 0.57 4.47 -1.51
CA ARG A 195 1.26 3.71 -2.54
C ARG A 195 2.67 3.41 -2.09
N HIS A 196 3.07 2.15 -2.20
CA HIS A 196 4.38 1.69 -1.74
C HIS A 196 5.01 0.76 -2.75
N ARG A 197 6.31 0.88 -2.98
CA ARG A 197 7.06 -0.18 -3.67
C ARG A 197 6.95 -1.50 -2.88
N LEU A 198 6.68 -2.60 -3.58
CA LEU A 198 6.65 -3.93 -3.00
C LEU A 198 8.00 -4.28 -2.37
N SER A 199 7.95 -5.09 -1.32
CA SER A 199 9.13 -5.55 -0.61
C SER A 199 9.05 -7.02 -0.23
N THR A 200 10.11 -7.51 0.41
CA THR A 200 10.24 -8.89 0.86
C THR A 200 10.06 -9.01 2.38
N PRO A 201 9.62 -10.16 2.89
CA PRO A 201 9.44 -10.38 4.32
C PRO A 201 10.69 -9.98 5.12
N GLY A 202 10.47 -9.26 6.23
CA GLY A 202 11.55 -8.66 7.04
C GLY A 202 11.92 -7.23 6.67
N ASN A 203 11.48 -6.72 5.50
CA ASN A 203 11.72 -5.35 5.05
C ASN A 203 10.41 -4.54 5.00
N PRO A 204 9.92 -4.02 6.13
CA PRO A 204 8.68 -3.25 6.15
C PRO A 204 8.83 -1.93 5.39
N ARG A 205 7.73 -1.47 4.77
CA ARG A 205 7.66 -0.19 4.06
C ARG A 205 6.88 0.80 4.91
N ILE A 206 7.62 1.55 5.72
CA ILE A 206 7.07 2.51 6.67
C ILE A 206 7.44 3.92 6.22
N VAL A 207 6.43 4.70 5.87
CA VAL A 207 6.55 6.13 5.54
C VAL A 207 6.35 6.94 6.82
N ALA A 208 7.39 7.69 7.23
CA ALA A 208 7.35 8.48 8.47
C ALA A 208 6.23 9.54 8.49
N ALA A 209 5.91 10.12 7.32
CA ALA A 209 4.82 11.10 7.18
C ALA A 209 3.43 10.54 7.54
N HIS A 210 3.26 9.22 7.58
CA HIS A 210 2.02 8.59 8.05
C HIS A 210 1.86 8.66 9.58
N TYR A 211 2.90 9.06 10.31
CA TYR A 211 2.93 9.08 11.77
C TYR A 211 3.20 10.49 12.32
N PRO A 212 2.41 11.52 11.97
CA PRO A 212 2.70 12.91 12.33
C PRO A 212 2.65 13.18 13.84
N HIS A 213 1.91 12.37 14.59
CA HIS A 213 1.77 12.46 16.04
C HIS A 213 2.66 11.46 16.79
N HIS A 214 3.44 10.65 16.07
CA HIS A 214 4.33 9.71 16.70
C HIS A 214 5.56 10.48 17.21
N PRO A 215 5.94 10.34 18.49
CA PRO A 215 7.01 11.12 19.10
C PRO A 215 8.44 10.76 18.61
N ASP A 216 8.59 10.20 17.42
CA ASP A 216 9.89 9.75 16.92
C ASP A 216 10.54 10.86 16.06
N ASP A 217 11.43 11.59 16.71
CA ASP A 217 12.54 12.43 16.26
C ASP A 217 13.59 11.68 15.39
N GLY A 218 13.16 10.68 14.62
CA GLY A 218 13.99 9.91 13.69
C GLY A 218 14.94 8.90 14.35
N SER A 219 14.90 8.72 15.67
CA SER A 219 15.76 7.75 16.34
C SER A 219 15.11 6.36 16.37
N VAL A 220 15.76 5.39 15.70
CA VAL A 220 15.39 3.96 15.73
C VAL A 220 15.68 3.34 17.12
N LEU A 221 16.36 4.08 18.00
CA LEU A 221 16.78 3.66 19.34
C LEU A 221 15.79 4.15 20.39
N ARG A 222 14.80 3.31 20.73
CA ARG A 222 13.96 3.56 21.91
C ARG A 222 14.75 3.26 23.16
N LEU A 223 15.25 4.30 23.82
CA LEU A 223 15.81 4.15 25.17
C LEU A 223 14.71 3.62 26.11
N PRO A 224 15.01 2.59 26.92
CA PRO A 224 14.03 2.03 27.85
C PRO A 224 13.61 3.10 28.85
N LYS A 225 12.31 3.43 28.86
CA LYS A 225 11.69 4.33 29.86
C LYS A 225 11.32 3.52 31.10
N PRO A 226 11.90 3.79 32.29
CA PRO A 226 11.55 3.10 33.52
C PRO A 226 10.05 3.21 33.83
N ARG A 227 9.40 2.08 34.12
CA ARG A 227 8.00 2.02 34.57
C ARG A 227 7.94 1.20 35.86
N PRO A 228 7.60 1.79 37.01
CA PRO A 228 7.59 1.06 38.28
C PRO A 228 6.43 0.07 38.33
N ARG A 229 6.65 -1.10 38.91
CA ARG A 229 5.65 -2.16 39.12
C ARG A 229 5.56 -2.58 40.58
N THR A 230 6.61 -2.36 41.36
CA THR A 230 6.69 -2.70 42.79
C THR A 230 6.80 -1.43 43.63
N ALA A 231 6.41 -1.50 44.90
CA ALA A 231 6.52 -0.36 45.83
C ALA A 231 7.95 0.20 45.88
N ALA A 232 8.97 -0.67 45.94
CA ALA A 232 10.36 -0.25 45.94
C ALA A 232 10.80 0.49 44.65
N GLU A 233 10.22 0.16 43.50
CA GLU A 233 10.48 0.90 42.25
C GLU A 233 9.75 2.24 42.22
N ILE A 234 8.53 2.30 42.76
CA ILE A 234 7.76 3.55 42.91
C ILE A 234 8.55 4.51 43.79
N ASP A 235 8.97 4.05 44.97
CA ASP A 235 9.71 4.87 45.95
C ASP A 235 11.05 5.35 45.40
N PHE A 236 11.77 4.49 44.68
CA PHE A 236 13.05 4.86 44.06
C PHE A 236 12.88 5.87 42.92
N LEU A 237 11.88 5.70 42.04
CA LEU A 237 11.65 6.64 40.95
C LEU A 237 11.05 7.97 41.45
N ALA A 238 10.34 7.96 42.59
CA ALA A 238 9.85 9.16 43.25
C ALA A 238 10.98 10.09 43.76
N LEU A 239 12.23 9.61 43.86
CA LEU A 239 13.40 10.44 44.14
C LEU A 239 13.68 11.49 43.04
N GLY A 240 13.04 11.38 41.87
CA GLY A 240 13.06 12.37 40.79
C GLY A 240 13.93 11.97 39.60
N GLU A 241 14.16 12.93 38.70
CA GLU A 241 14.78 12.68 37.38
C GLU A 241 16.17 12.02 37.46
N GLY A 242 16.94 12.32 38.51
CA GLY A 242 18.24 11.68 38.75
C GLY A 242 18.16 10.17 38.96
N ALA A 243 17.11 9.68 39.62
CA ALA A 243 16.88 8.25 39.83
C ALA A 243 16.43 7.55 38.54
N HIS A 244 15.58 8.20 37.75
CA HIS A 244 15.19 7.73 36.42
C HIS A 244 16.42 7.55 35.52
N ARG A 245 17.28 8.57 35.45
CA ARG A 245 18.49 8.55 34.62
C ARG A 245 19.49 7.50 35.09
N TRP A 246 19.75 7.46 36.40
CA TRP A 246 20.65 6.47 36.98
C TRP A 246 20.20 5.03 36.70
N LEU A 247 18.90 4.73 36.77
CA LEU A 247 18.41 3.38 36.51
C LEU A 247 18.62 2.97 35.05
N THR A 248 18.34 3.86 34.10
CA THR A 248 18.57 3.61 32.67
C THR A 248 20.06 3.39 32.37
N GLU A 249 20.93 4.24 32.94
CA GLU A 249 22.39 4.12 32.76
C GLU A 249 22.97 2.88 33.46
N ALA A 250 22.53 2.58 34.68
CA ALA A 250 23.00 1.43 35.46
C ALA A 250 22.59 0.10 34.82
N ALA A 251 21.38 0.03 34.25
CA ALA A 251 20.92 -1.13 33.50
C ALA A 251 21.74 -1.33 32.22
N ALA A 252 21.98 -0.26 31.44
CA ALA A 252 22.79 -0.32 30.23
C ALA A 252 24.26 -0.67 30.52
N GLY A 253 24.80 -0.19 31.65
CA GLY A 253 26.18 -0.43 32.08
C GLY A 253 26.41 -1.76 32.82
N GLY A 254 25.40 -2.63 32.93
CA GLY A 254 25.55 -3.94 33.57
C GLY A 254 25.87 -3.87 35.08
N VAL A 255 25.39 -2.84 35.78
CA VAL A 255 25.67 -2.67 37.20
C VAL A 255 25.12 -3.86 37.99
N VAL A 256 25.96 -4.49 38.80
CA VAL A 256 25.52 -5.61 39.66
C VAL A 256 24.79 -5.07 40.90
N ARG A 257 23.79 -5.83 41.39
CA ARG A 257 22.99 -5.53 42.60
C ARG A 257 22.19 -4.22 42.54
N ILE A 258 21.61 -3.87 41.38
CA ILE A 258 20.81 -2.65 41.19
C ILE A 258 19.72 -2.49 42.26
N ARG A 259 18.95 -3.55 42.56
CA ARG A 259 17.89 -3.52 43.58
C ARG A 259 18.38 -3.11 44.96
N HIS A 260 19.55 -3.59 45.38
CA HIS A 260 20.15 -3.21 46.68
C HIS A 260 20.58 -1.73 46.68
N LYS A 261 21.10 -1.23 45.57
CA LYS A 261 21.50 0.18 45.43
C LYS A 261 20.29 1.12 45.40
N MET A 262 19.18 0.69 44.78
CA MET A 262 17.90 1.40 44.83
C MET A 262 17.39 1.51 46.27
N ALA A 263 17.34 0.38 46.99
CA ALA A 263 16.89 0.37 48.39
C ALA A 263 17.74 1.31 49.26
N ARG A 264 19.07 1.25 49.14
CA ARG A 264 19.97 2.17 49.84
C ARG A 264 19.71 3.64 49.49
N ALA A 265 19.50 3.97 48.22
CA ALA A 265 19.25 5.34 47.80
C ALA A 265 17.96 5.91 48.42
N VAL A 266 16.91 5.08 48.53
CA VAL A 266 15.66 5.42 49.24
C VAL A 266 15.89 5.55 50.75
N GLU A 267 16.64 4.62 51.37
CA GLU A 267 16.99 4.73 52.80
C GLU A 267 17.75 6.03 53.12
N PHE A 268 18.67 6.45 52.26
CA PHE A 268 19.45 7.67 52.43
C PHE A 268 18.61 8.95 52.38
N THR A 269 17.46 8.96 51.68
CA THR A 269 16.57 10.12 51.66
C THR A 269 15.66 10.19 52.89
N HIS A 270 15.49 9.09 53.61
CA HIS A 270 14.69 9.02 54.84
C HIS A 270 15.50 9.30 56.12
N VAL A 271 16.81 9.56 56.05
CA VAL A 271 17.61 9.96 57.21
C VAL A 271 17.36 11.44 57.52
N PRO A 272 16.70 11.80 58.64
CA PRO A 272 16.48 13.19 59.00
C PRO A 272 17.78 13.77 59.57
N GLY A 273 18.51 14.54 58.77
CA GLY A 273 19.61 15.37 59.28
C GLY A 273 20.85 15.44 58.39
N ARG A 274 20.80 16.31 57.37
CA ARG A 274 21.83 17.33 57.05
C ARG A 274 21.47 18.03 55.74
N ARG A 275 20.95 19.25 55.84
CA ARG A 275 21.09 20.28 54.78
C ARG A 275 22.57 20.59 54.65
N THR A 276 23.17 20.26 53.50
CA THR A 276 24.08 21.09 52.66
C THR A 276 24.93 20.20 51.76
N GLY A 277 24.99 20.50 50.45
CA GLY A 277 26.06 20.01 49.59
C GLY A 277 25.64 19.64 48.17
N ARG A 278 25.40 20.66 47.33
CA ARG A 278 25.47 20.54 45.87
C ARG A 278 26.90 20.14 45.49
N SER A 279 27.04 19.25 44.50
CA SER A 279 28.29 18.82 43.81
C SER A 279 28.99 17.56 44.36
N GLY A 280 29.03 16.49 43.55
CA GLY A 280 29.88 15.32 43.84
C GLY A 280 29.50 13.96 43.24
N ILE A 281 29.08 13.84 41.97
CA ILE A 281 29.23 12.56 41.24
C ILE A 281 30.44 12.71 40.31
N GLY A 282 31.62 12.58 40.91
CA GLY A 282 32.91 12.60 40.23
C GLY A 282 33.28 11.22 39.69
N ARG A 283 33.49 11.18 38.38
CA ARG A 283 34.21 10.19 37.54
C ARG A 283 35.02 9.13 38.30
N GLY A 284 34.62 7.86 38.17
CA GLY A 284 35.48 6.71 38.42
C GLY A 284 36.34 6.40 37.19
N ARG A 285 37.62 6.76 37.23
CA ARG A 285 38.66 6.31 36.29
C ARG A 285 38.97 4.83 36.57
N GLY A 286 38.72 3.95 35.60
CA GLY A 286 39.29 2.61 35.55
C GLY A 286 40.61 2.65 34.80
N GLY A 287 41.73 2.70 35.53
CA GLY A 287 43.07 2.51 34.99
C GLY A 287 43.50 1.05 35.17
N GLY A 288 43.76 0.36 34.06
CA GLY A 288 44.49 -0.92 34.02
C GLY A 288 45.68 -0.77 33.06
N PRO A 289 46.89 -1.24 33.42
CA PRO A 289 48.10 -0.94 32.66
C PRO A 289 48.24 -1.88 31.45
N VAL A 290 48.56 -1.32 30.28
CA VAL A 290 49.04 -2.09 29.12
C VAL A 290 50.56 -1.86 29.03
N ARG A 291 51.32 -2.91 29.37
CA ARG A 291 52.73 -3.04 28.99
C ARG A 291 52.79 -3.61 27.56
N ARG A 292 53.52 -2.93 26.68
CA ARG A 292 54.12 -3.44 25.43
C ARG A 292 55.46 -4.15 25.77
N PRO A 293 56.06 -5.01 24.93
CA PRO A 293 56.08 -5.04 23.46
C PRO A 293 55.01 -5.91 22.82
#